data_AF-A0A924CXZ2-F1
#
_entry.id   AF-A0A924CXZ2-F1
#
_cell.length_a   1.000
_cell.length_b   1.000
_cell.length_c   1.000
_cell.angle_alpha   90.00
_cell.angle_beta   90.00
_cell.angle_gamma   90.00
#
_symmetry.space_group_name_H-M   'P 1'
#
loop_
_entity.id
_entity.type
_entity.pdbx_description
1 polymer ?
#
loop_
_entity_poly.entity_id
_entity_poly.type
_entity_poly.pdbx_seq_one_letter_code
_entity_poly.pdbx_strand_id
1 'polypeptide(L)' 'GIDELPVMGRGQGVQLQKYKDGGLADARGFVMAEGLSWAMGGTPARTRTEGDVSFWKGARGSAGRLPPTGFPRDNKFG' A
#
# COMPACT_ATOMS: atom_id res chain seq x y z
N GLY A 1 12.04 -6.22 0.81
CA GLY A 1 11.58 -5.05 0.03
C GLY A 1 11.10 -5.52 -1.32
N ILE A 2 11.27 -4.73 -2.39
CA ILE A 2 10.92 -5.18 -3.76
C ILE A 2 11.72 -6.43 -4.19
N ASP A 3 12.91 -6.60 -3.60
CA ASP A 3 13.81 -7.74 -3.71
C ASP A 3 13.23 -9.07 -3.18
N GLU A 4 12.15 -9.02 -2.36
CA GLU A 4 11.45 -10.23 -1.89
C GLU A 4 10.45 -10.79 -2.93
N LEU A 5 10.30 -10.10 -4.07
CA LEU A 5 9.42 -10.50 -5.16
C LEU A 5 10.25 -11.02 -6.34
N PRO A 6 10.00 -12.26 -6.80
CA PRO A 6 10.64 -12.75 -8.00
C PRO A 6 10.12 -11.99 -9.23
N VAL A 7 11.03 -11.66 -10.15
CA VAL A 7 10.64 -11.22 -11.48
C VAL A 7 10.16 -12.45 -12.26
N MET A 8 8.93 -12.39 -12.78
CA MET A 8 8.30 -13.51 -13.47
C MET A 8 7.87 -13.08 -14.88
N GLY A 9 8.13 -13.92 -15.89
CA GLY A 9 7.72 -13.64 -17.27
C GLY A 9 6.21 -13.81 -17.53
N ARG A 10 5.55 -14.73 -16.80
CA ARG A 10 4.09 -14.96 -16.78
C ARG A 10 3.72 -15.95 -15.67
N GLY A 11 2.43 -16.05 -15.35
CA GLY A 11 1.89 -17.01 -14.37
C GLY A 11 0.96 -16.32 -13.37
N GLN A 12 0.43 -17.09 -12.40
CA GLN A 12 -0.44 -16.54 -11.34
C GLN A 12 0.28 -15.57 -10.39
N GLY A 13 1.61 -15.52 -10.43
CA GLY A 13 2.41 -14.68 -9.56
C GLY A 13 2.57 -15.28 -8.15
N VAL A 14 3.12 -14.47 -7.25
CA VAL A 14 3.26 -14.81 -5.83
C VAL A 14 2.33 -13.96 -4.98
N GLN A 15 1.88 -14.50 -3.84
CA GLN A 15 1.01 -13.77 -2.93
C GLN A 15 1.75 -12.56 -2.33
N LEU A 16 1.10 -11.39 -2.40
CA LEU A 16 1.59 -10.13 -1.82
C LEU A 16 1.02 -9.88 -0.42
N GLN A 17 -0.30 -10.02 -0.27
CA GLN A 17 -1.02 -9.85 0.99
C GLN A 17 -2.12 -10.92 1.08
N LYS A 18 -2.37 -11.41 2.29
CA LYS A 18 -3.47 -12.33 2.56
C LYS A 18 -4.72 -11.55 2.94
N TYR A 19 -5.84 -11.86 2.31
CA TYR A 19 -7.15 -11.34 2.66
C TYR A 19 -8.06 -12.48 3.08
N LYS A 20 -8.90 -12.25 4.09
CA LYS A 20 -10.02 -13.14 4.38
C LYS A 20 -11.15 -12.90 3.37
N ASP A 21 -11.49 -11.62 3.18
CA ASP A 21 -12.54 -11.11 2.30
C ASP A 21 -12.09 -9.78 1.66
N GLY A 22 -12.76 -9.30 0.61
CA GLY A 22 -12.60 -7.94 0.07
C GLY A 22 -11.42 -7.70 -0.91
N GLY A 23 -10.42 -8.58 -0.94
CA GLY A 23 -9.32 -8.54 -1.91
C GLY A 23 -8.45 -7.27 -1.85
N LEU A 24 -7.63 -7.08 -2.89
CA LEU A 24 -6.77 -5.90 -3.04
C LEU A 24 -7.57 -4.75 -3.68
N ALA A 25 -7.63 -3.60 -2.99
CA ALA A 25 -8.31 -2.41 -3.51
C ALA A 25 -7.42 -1.54 -4.42
N ASP A 26 -6.15 -1.38 -4.05
CA ASP A 26 -5.18 -0.53 -4.74
C ASP A 26 -3.74 -0.91 -4.35
N ALA A 27 -2.76 -0.58 -5.20
CA ALA A 27 -1.34 -0.78 -4.94
C ALA A 27 -0.51 0.36 -5.54
N ARG A 28 0.43 0.89 -4.75
CA ARG A 28 1.31 1.99 -5.15
C ARG A 28 2.77 1.68 -4.85
N GLY A 29 3.62 1.80 -5.88
CA GLY A 29 5.07 1.84 -5.70
C GLY A 29 5.52 3.22 -5.21
N PHE A 30 6.51 3.26 -4.34
CA PHE A 30 7.10 4.51 -3.85
C PHE A 30 8.54 4.26 -3.41
N VAL A 31 9.33 5.33 -3.36
CA VAL A 31 10.69 5.29 -2.81
C VAL A 31 10.59 5.42 -1.30
N MET A 32 11.10 4.44 -0.55
CA MET A 32 10.97 4.41 0.91
C MET A 32 11.53 5.69 1.58
N ALA A 33 12.59 6.27 1.02
CA ALA A 33 13.20 7.51 1.51
C ALA A 33 12.37 8.78 1.25
N GLU A 34 11.45 8.75 0.28
CA GLU A 34 10.57 9.88 -0.05
C GLU A 34 9.23 9.81 0.71
N GLY A 35 8.95 8.66 1.34
CA GLY A 35 7.69 8.41 2.03
C GLY A 35 6.53 8.06 1.11
N LEU A 36 5.40 7.72 1.71
CA LEU A 36 4.18 7.34 1.00
C LEU A 36 3.19 8.50 1.00
N SER A 37 2.71 8.89 -0.18
CA SER A 37 1.77 10.00 -0.33
C SER A 37 0.41 9.57 -0.89
N TRP A 38 -0.67 10.20 -0.43
CA TRP A 38 -2.03 9.99 -0.93
C TRP A 38 -2.89 11.25 -0.87
N ALA A 39 -3.92 11.30 -1.72
CA ALA A 39 -4.95 12.31 -1.65
C ALA A 39 -5.84 12.07 -0.43
N MET A 40 -6.01 13.06 0.43
CA MET A 40 -7.05 13.12 1.44
C MET A 40 -8.29 13.75 0.79
N GLY A 41 -9.45 13.13 1.01
CA GLY A 41 -10.72 13.67 0.53
C GLY A 41 -10.97 15.11 0.99
N GLY A 42 -11.82 15.82 0.24
CA GLY A 42 -12.12 17.24 0.43
C GLY A 42 -11.97 18.04 -0.87
N THR A 43 -12.37 19.30 -0.84
CA THR A 43 -12.27 20.22 -1.99
C THR A 43 -11.64 21.55 -1.54
N PRO A 44 -10.42 21.90 -1.99
CA PRO A 44 -9.53 21.10 -2.83
C PRO A 44 -8.99 19.87 -2.09
N ALA A 45 -8.66 18.82 -2.86
CA ALA A 45 -8.05 17.61 -2.30
C ALA A 45 -6.69 17.96 -1.69
N ARG A 46 -6.50 17.60 -0.42
CA ARG A 46 -5.23 17.82 0.28
C ARG A 46 -4.36 16.58 0.12
N THR A 47 -3.07 16.72 -0.11
CA THR A 47 -2.16 15.56 -0.11
C THR A 47 -1.57 15.35 1.28
N ARG A 48 -1.51 14.10 1.73
CA ARG A 48 -0.72 13.69 2.90
C ARG A 48 0.50 12.91 2.43
N THR A 49 1.62 13.14 3.10
CA THR A 49 2.85 12.36 2.95
C THR A 49 3.23 11.79 4.31
N GLU A 50 3.39 10.47 4.37
CA GLU A 50 3.89 9.76 5.54
C GLU A 50 5.37 9.43 5.31
N GLY A 51 6.25 10.10 6.06
CA GLY A 51 7.70 9.97 5.92
C GLY A 51 8.27 8.68 6.53
N ASP A 52 7.64 8.18 7.60
CA ASP A 52 8.02 6.90 8.21
C ASP A 52 6.89 5.88 8.05
N VAL A 53 7.14 4.90 7.20
CA VAL A 53 6.21 3.79 6.90
C VAL A 53 6.58 2.49 7.63
N SER A 54 7.55 2.53 8.55
CA SER A 54 8.06 1.35 9.25
C SER A 54 6.97 0.56 9.96
N PHE A 55 5.95 1.24 10.50
CA PHE A 55 4.79 0.62 11.15
C PHE A 55 4.00 -0.34 10.24
N TRP A 56 3.93 -0.06 8.93
CA TRP A 56 3.25 -0.91 7.95
C TRP A 56 4.17 -1.92 7.27
N LYS A 57 5.48 -1.82 7.49
CA LYS A 57 6.44 -2.79 6.95
C LYS A 57 6.28 -4.13 7.67
N GLY A 58 6.08 -5.20 6.91
CA GLY A 58 5.91 -6.54 7.43
C GLY A 58 6.28 -7.60 6.40
N ALA A 59 6.23 -8.87 6.80
CA ALA A 59 6.53 -9.99 5.91
C ALA A 59 5.51 -10.06 4.75
N ARG A 60 6.01 -10.38 3.55
CA ARG A 60 5.18 -10.66 2.38
C ARG A 60 4.18 -11.78 2.65
N GLY A 61 2.96 -11.63 2.15
CA GLY A 61 1.87 -12.59 2.34
C GLY A 61 1.19 -12.51 3.71
N SER A 62 1.62 -11.61 4.61
CA SER A 62 0.88 -11.30 5.82
C SER A 62 -0.44 -10.58 5.51
N ALA A 63 -1.32 -10.45 6.52
CA ALA A 63 -2.56 -9.68 6.38
C ALA A 63 -2.33 -8.16 6.38
N GLY A 64 -1.12 -7.68 6.69
CA GLY A 64 -0.81 -6.26 6.80
C GLY A 64 -1.39 -5.57 8.05
N ARG A 65 -1.43 -4.24 8.01
CA ARG A 65 -1.98 -3.36 9.05
C ARG A 65 -3.08 -2.48 8.44
N LEU A 66 -3.97 -1.96 9.29
CA LEU A 66 -4.99 -1.00 8.86
C LEU A 66 -4.34 0.29 8.35
N PRO A 67 -4.97 0.98 7.37
CA PRO A 67 -4.46 2.24 6.86
C PRO A 67 -4.45 3.33 7.95
N PRO A 68 -3.59 4.36 7.83
CA PRO A 68 -3.52 5.47 8.78
C PRO A 68 -4.82 6.27 8.83
N THR A 69 -5.02 6.98 9.94
CA THR A 69 -6.09 7.96 10.06
C THR A 69 -6.01 9.00 8.94
N GLY A 70 -7.11 9.20 8.22
CA GLY A 70 -7.18 10.13 7.08
C GLY A 70 -6.85 9.50 5.73
N PHE A 71 -6.68 8.18 5.65
CA PHE A 71 -6.70 7.46 4.37
C PHE A 71 -8.10 7.50 3.72
N PRO A 72 -8.22 7.52 2.38
CA PRO A 72 -9.49 7.56 1.68
C PRO A 72 -10.42 6.38 2.02
N ARG A 73 -11.72 6.66 2.10
CA ARG A 73 -12.74 5.67 2.46
C ARG A 73 -13.01 4.63 1.37
N ASP A 74 -12.65 4.93 0.13
CA ASP A 74 -12.68 4.00 -1.00
C ASP A 74 -11.44 3.09 -1.06
N ASN A 75 -10.53 3.23 -0.09
CA ASN A 75 -9.29 2.47 0.06
C ASN A 75 -8.28 2.64 -1.11
N LYS A 76 -8.29 3.80 -1.77
CA LYS A 76 -7.35 4.12 -2.87
C LYS A 76 -6.40 5.25 -2.50
N PHE A 77 -5.24 5.32 -3.15
CA PHE A 77 -4.22 6.34 -2.87
C PHE A 77 -4.49 7.70 -3.53
N GLY A 78 -5.42 7.78 -4.48
CA GLY A 78 -5.80 9.03 -5.17
C GLY A 78 -6.28 8.79 -6.58
#